data_AF-A0A8T4DMA8-F1
#
_entry.id   AF-A0A8T4DMA8-F1
#
_cell.length_a   1.000
_cell.length_b   1.000
_cell.length_c   1.000
_cell.angle_alpha   90.00
_cell.angle_beta   90.00
_cell.angle_gamma   90.00
#
_symmetry.space_group_name_H-M   'P 1'
#
loop_
_entity.id
_entity.type
_entity.pdbx_description
1 polymer ?
#
loop_
_entity_poly.entity_id
_entity_poly.type
_entity_poly.pdbx_seq_one_letter_code
_entity_poly.pdbx_strand_id
1 'polypeptide(L)'
;MQSTHKHMHKRLHAKGWSVEEMAQTDVALHKAQKRKHPYVHAVEKSMFWFILVLGVLGSIILSVALIPVLVASNGQLGYWVTGVFGLLLGSLIIHFAKPMPWISRDHLIMTVIVPVCAIFSFFIVSVSVNDLNSFAGLPGRVDALFLGLSYFVGFLLPYALYLAFRGWK
;
A
#
# COMPACT_ATOMS: atom_id res chain seq x y z
N MET A 1 14.16 2.46 12.46
CA MET A 1 14.72 3.75 12.92
C MET A 1 16.14 3.61 13.49
N GLN A 2 16.46 2.57 14.26
CA GLN A 2 17.82 2.35 14.80
C GLN A 2 18.92 2.19 13.72
N SER A 3 18.63 1.56 12.57
CA SER A 3 19.63 1.38 11.50
C SER A 3 20.03 2.70 10.83
N THR A 4 19.07 3.59 10.56
CA THR A 4 19.31 4.91 9.95
C THR A 4 20.17 5.80 10.86
N HIS A 5 19.92 5.75 12.17
CA HIS A 5 20.67 6.49 13.18
C HIS A 5 22.12 6.02 13.27
N LYS A 6 22.32 4.69 13.23
CA LYS A 6 23.67 4.08 13.25
C LYS A 6 24.48 4.44 12.01
N HIS A 7 23.85 4.48 10.83
CA HIS A 7 24.50 4.93 9.60
C HIS A 7 24.81 6.43 9.60
N MET A 8 23.93 7.25 10.17
CA MET A 8 24.15 8.69 10.30
C MET A 8 25.32 9.00 11.25
N HIS A 9 25.34 8.37 12.43
CA HIS A 9 26.47 8.47 13.38
C HIS A 9 27.78 8.05 12.74
N LYS A 10 27.80 6.93 11.99
CA LYS A 10 29.01 6.48 11.30
C LYS A 10 29.52 7.50 10.26
N ARG A 11 28.61 8.17 9.53
CA ARG A 11 28.96 9.21 8.55
C ARG A 11 29.40 10.52 9.21
N LEU A 12 28.78 10.91 10.32
CA LEU A 12 29.15 12.11 11.08
C LEU A 12 30.51 11.92 11.76
N HIS A 13 30.74 10.76 12.36
CA HIS A 13 32.05 10.40 12.90
C HIS A 13 33.15 10.37 11.81
N ALA A 14 32.84 9.85 10.61
CA ALA A 14 33.78 9.90 9.48
C ALA A 14 34.07 11.33 8.97
N LYS A 15 33.20 12.29 9.29
CA LYS A 15 33.41 13.72 9.01
C LYS A 15 34.06 14.48 10.16
N GLY A 16 34.51 13.78 11.21
CA GLY A 16 35.21 14.36 12.35
C GLY A 16 34.32 14.96 13.43
N TRP A 17 33.02 14.65 13.45
CA TRP A 17 32.12 15.11 14.51
C TRP A 17 32.39 14.35 15.81
N SER A 18 32.41 15.08 16.93
CA SER A 18 32.51 14.48 18.26
C SER A 18 31.22 13.75 18.67
N VAL A 19 31.34 12.82 19.61
CA VAL A 19 30.19 12.06 20.13
C VAL A 19 29.20 12.99 20.84
N GLU A 20 29.72 14.02 21.52
CA GLU A 20 28.95 15.05 22.20
C GLU A 20 28.14 15.90 21.21
N GLU A 21 28.72 16.33 20.09
CA GLU A 21 28.01 17.09 19.04
C GLU A 21 26.92 16.23 18.38
N MET A 22 27.19 14.95 18.15
CA MET A 22 26.18 14.01 17.64
C MET A 22 25.01 13.84 18.62
N ALA A 23 25.30 13.67 19.91
CA ALA A 23 24.27 13.57 20.94
C ALA A 23 23.44 14.85 21.09
N GLN A 24 24.09 16.03 21.04
CA GLN A 24 23.38 17.31 21.06
C GLN A 24 22.50 17.50 19.82
N THR A 25 22.98 17.08 18.65
CA THR A 25 22.21 17.15 17.41
C THR A 25 20.98 16.27 17.47
N ASP A 26 21.08 15.05 18.00
CA ASP A 26 19.94 14.15 18.18
C ASP A 26 18.90 14.73 19.15
N VAL A 27 19.36 15.32 20.26
CA VAL A 27 18.48 16.00 21.22
C VAL A 27 17.80 17.21 20.57
N ALA A 28 18.52 18.02 19.80
CA ALA A 28 17.97 19.15 19.07
C ALA A 28 16.95 18.72 18.02
N LEU A 29 17.24 17.67 17.26
CA LEU A 29 16.32 17.09 16.27
C LEU A 29 15.04 16.61 16.95
N HIS A 30 15.17 15.85 18.04
CA HIS A 30 14.01 15.34 18.78
C HIS A 30 13.17 16.48 19.39
N LYS A 31 13.82 17.52 19.90
CA LYS A 31 13.14 18.71 20.45
C LYS A 31 12.42 19.49 19.36
N ALA A 32 13.03 19.64 18.19
CA ALA A 32 12.39 20.24 17.01
C ALA A 32 11.21 19.40 16.49
N GLN A 33 11.34 18.07 16.49
CA GLN A 33 10.28 17.15 16.08
C GLN A 33 9.07 17.20 17.01
N LYS A 34 9.30 17.32 18.33
CA LYS A 34 8.24 17.54 19.34
C LYS A 34 7.63 18.93 19.30
N ARG A 35 8.34 19.93 18.75
CA ARG A 35 7.87 21.30 18.57
C ARG A 35 7.32 21.57 17.16
N LYS A 36 7.05 20.53 16.36
CA LYS A 36 6.37 20.70 15.08
C LYS A 36 5.07 21.48 15.29
N HIS A 37 4.86 22.51 14.48
CA HIS A 37 3.64 23.32 14.53
C HIS A 37 2.41 22.42 14.28
N PRO A 38 1.29 22.59 15.00
CA PRO A 38 0.10 21.75 14.87
C PRO A 38 -0.43 21.66 13.43
N TYR A 39 -0.23 22.71 12.63
CA TYR A 39 -0.53 22.72 11.19
C TYR A 39 0.22 21.62 10.41
N VAL A 40 1.49 21.37 10.73
CA VAL A 40 2.29 20.34 10.04
C VAL A 40 1.72 18.94 10.32
N HIS A 41 1.26 18.67 11.55
CA HIS A 41 0.56 17.43 11.87
C HIS A 41 -0.78 17.30 11.15
N ALA A 42 -1.54 18.40 11.02
CA ALA A 42 -2.80 18.39 10.29
C ALA A 42 -2.59 18.09 8.80
N VAL A 43 -1.55 18.67 8.18
CA VAL A 43 -1.19 18.39 6.78
C VAL A 43 -0.75 16.94 6.59
N GLU A 44 0.11 16.42 7.47
CA GLU A 44 0.53 15.01 7.46
C GLU A 44 -0.68 14.06 7.54
N LYS A 45 -1.61 14.31 8.46
CA LYS A 45 -2.86 13.54 8.59
C LYS A 45 -3.78 13.72 7.38
N SER A 46 -3.87 14.90 6.78
CA SER A 46 -4.69 15.14 5.58
C SER A 46 -4.14 14.39 4.37
N MET A 47 -2.81 14.44 4.17
CA MET A 47 -2.13 13.70 3.11
C MET A 47 -2.38 12.19 3.20
N PHE A 48 -2.46 11.65 4.42
CA PHE A 48 -2.83 10.25 4.64
C PHE A 48 -4.17 9.91 4.01
N TRP A 49 -5.22 10.63 4.43
CA TRP A 49 -6.58 10.39 3.98
C TRP A 49 -6.69 10.63 2.49
N PHE A 50 -5.99 11.63 1.97
CA PHE A 50 -5.93 11.89 0.54
C PHE A 50 -5.31 10.72 -0.23
N ILE A 51 -4.19 10.16 0.24
CA ILE A 51 -3.55 8.98 -0.35
C ILE A 51 -4.45 7.74 -0.25
N LEU A 52 -5.14 7.56 0.87
CA LEU A 52 -6.09 6.46 1.05
C LEU A 52 -7.25 6.57 0.05
N VAL A 53 -7.84 7.76 -0.06
CA VAL A 53 -8.89 8.08 -1.03
C VAL A 53 -8.39 7.84 -2.46
N LEU A 54 -7.19 8.33 -2.81
CA LEU A 54 -6.58 8.07 -4.10
C LEU A 54 -6.33 6.57 -4.35
N GLY A 55 -5.95 5.81 -3.33
CA GLY A 55 -5.79 4.35 -3.44
C GLY A 55 -7.12 3.64 -3.73
N VAL A 56 -8.19 4.03 -3.05
CA VAL A 56 -9.55 3.51 -3.29
C VAL A 56 -10.04 3.91 -4.68
N LEU A 57 -9.94 5.19 -5.05
CA LEU A 57 -10.32 5.69 -6.37
C LEU A 57 -9.50 5.00 -7.48
N GLY A 58 -8.20 4.85 -7.28
CA GLY A 58 -7.31 4.13 -8.20
C GLY A 58 -7.74 2.67 -8.35
N SER A 59 -8.15 2.01 -7.27
CA SER A 59 -8.68 0.64 -7.31
C SER A 59 -9.97 0.55 -8.11
N ILE A 60 -10.88 1.51 -7.95
CA ILE A 60 -12.14 1.58 -8.71
C ILE A 60 -11.84 1.81 -10.19
N ILE A 61 -11.03 2.83 -10.51
CA ILE A 61 -10.66 3.17 -11.89
C ILE A 61 -9.99 1.98 -12.57
N LEU A 62 -9.06 1.31 -11.89
CA LEU A 62 -8.38 0.13 -12.43
C LEU A 62 -9.33 -1.04 -12.61
N SER A 63 -10.28 -1.26 -11.68
CA SER A 63 -11.32 -2.29 -11.83
C SER A 63 -12.19 -2.04 -13.06
N VAL A 64 -12.59 -0.79 -13.29
CA VAL A 64 -13.34 -0.40 -14.49
C VAL A 64 -12.48 -0.53 -15.76
N ALA A 65 -11.20 -0.14 -15.71
CA ALA A 65 -10.28 -0.29 -16.83
C ALA A 65 -9.98 -1.75 -17.18
N LEU A 66 -10.11 -2.67 -16.21
CA LEU A 66 -9.97 -4.10 -16.41
C LEU A 66 -11.14 -4.72 -17.19
N ILE A 67 -12.32 -4.12 -17.15
CA ILE A 67 -13.54 -4.61 -17.83
C ILE A 67 -13.29 -4.98 -19.30
N PRO A 68 -12.84 -4.05 -20.18
CA PRO A 68 -12.65 -4.37 -21.59
C PRO A 68 -11.60 -5.47 -21.81
N VAL A 69 -10.57 -5.53 -20.96
CA VAL A 69 -9.56 -6.58 -21.01
C VAL A 69 -10.16 -7.94 -20.65
N LEU A 70 -11.05 -7.97 -19.65
CA LEU A 70 -11.75 -9.19 -19.24
C LEU A 70 -12.70 -9.70 -20.33
N VAL A 71 -13.47 -8.81 -20.97
CA VAL A 71 -14.35 -9.14 -22.11
C VAL A 71 -13.53 -9.75 -23.27
N ALA A 72 -12.39 -9.15 -23.58
CA ALA A 72 -11.55 -9.59 -24.69
C ALA A 72 -10.73 -10.85 -24.37
N SER A 73 -10.49 -11.13 -23.08
CA SER A 73 -9.64 -12.23 -22.64
C SER A 73 -10.36 -13.58 -22.63
N ASN A 74 -9.63 -14.66 -22.92
CA ASN A 74 -10.05 -16.00 -22.54
C ASN A 74 -9.84 -16.16 -21.02
N GLY A 75 -10.72 -16.90 -20.32
CA GLY A 75 -10.81 -16.88 -18.86
C GLY A 75 -9.47 -17.01 -18.12
N GLN A 76 -8.54 -17.84 -18.62
CA GLN A 76 -7.21 -17.99 -18.03
C GLN A 76 -6.34 -16.73 -18.09
N LEU A 77 -6.37 -16.00 -19.21
CA LEU A 77 -5.64 -14.74 -19.35
C LEU A 77 -6.25 -13.65 -18.45
N GLY A 78 -7.58 -13.66 -18.28
CA GLY A 78 -8.27 -12.81 -17.32
C GLY A 78 -7.73 -12.98 -15.90
N TYR A 79 -7.65 -14.23 -15.40
CA TYR A 79 -7.13 -14.49 -14.05
C TYR A 79 -5.70 -13.98 -13.85
N TRP A 80 -4.82 -14.18 -14.84
CA TRP A 80 -3.43 -13.71 -14.78
C TRP A 80 -3.34 -12.20 -14.77
N VAL A 81 -4.03 -11.53 -15.71
CA VAL A 81 -4.03 -10.06 -15.80
C VAL A 81 -4.56 -9.46 -14.51
N THR A 82 -5.69 -9.94 -14.00
CA THR A 82 -6.28 -9.45 -12.76
C THR A 82 -5.34 -9.65 -11.56
N GLY A 83 -4.66 -10.80 -11.48
CA GLY A 83 -3.66 -11.06 -10.43
C GLY A 83 -2.47 -10.09 -10.48
N VAL A 84 -1.94 -9.83 -11.68
CA VAL A 84 -0.85 -8.85 -11.89
C VAL A 84 -1.30 -7.44 -11.50
N PHE A 85 -2.51 -7.03 -11.88
CA PHE A 85 -3.07 -5.75 -11.46
C PHE A 85 -3.22 -5.65 -9.94
N GLY A 86 -3.74 -6.70 -9.29
CA GLY A 86 -3.81 -6.78 -7.83
C GLY A 86 -2.45 -6.57 -7.21
N LEU A 87 -1.42 -7.26 -7.70
CA LEU A 87 -0.04 -7.15 -7.23
C LEU A 87 0.54 -5.74 -7.40
N LEU A 88 0.32 -5.10 -8.56
CA LEU A 88 0.76 -3.73 -8.80
C LEU A 88 0.11 -2.75 -7.81
N LEU A 89 -1.20 -2.89 -7.59
CA LEU A 89 -1.97 -2.00 -6.71
C LEU A 89 -1.63 -2.20 -5.23
N GLY A 90 -1.47 -3.46 -4.80
CA GLY A 90 -1.00 -3.79 -3.46
C GLY A 90 0.40 -3.23 -3.18
N SER A 91 1.31 -3.37 -4.16
CA SER A 91 2.66 -2.79 -4.08
C SER A 91 2.64 -1.27 -3.98
N LEU A 92 1.76 -0.63 -4.76
CA LEU A 92 1.57 0.82 -4.78
C LEU A 92 1.11 1.34 -3.41
N ILE A 93 0.14 0.69 -2.79
CA ILE A 93 -0.36 1.07 -1.45
C ILE A 93 0.74 0.96 -0.40
N ILE A 94 1.53 -0.11 -0.40
CA ILE A 94 2.66 -0.25 0.52
C ILE A 94 3.68 0.85 0.29
N HIS A 95 3.99 1.16 -0.97
CA HIS A 95 4.93 2.23 -1.32
C HIS A 95 4.48 3.58 -0.78
N PHE A 96 3.19 3.92 -0.94
CA PHE A 96 2.63 5.16 -0.42
C PHE A 96 2.50 5.19 1.10
N ALA A 97 2.23 4.05 1.74
CA ALA A 97 2.07 3.98 3.18
C ALA A 97 3.43 4.01 3.92
N LYS A 98 4.50 3.49 3.30
CA LYS A 98 5.85 3.37 3.90
C LYS A 98 6.48 4.68 4.40
N PRO A 99 6.46 5.81 3.68
CA PRO A 99 7.13 7.03 4.11
C PRO A 99 6.45 7.76 5.28
N MET A 100 5.27 7.32 5.72
CA MET A 100 4.47 8.04 6.70
C MET A 100 4.94 7.79 8.15
N PRO A 101 5.52 8.80 8.84
CA PRO A 101 6.16 8.60 10.13
C PRO A 101 5.18 8.29 11.28
N TRP A 102 3.91 8.73 11.21
CA TRP A 102 2.92 8.41 12.26
C TRP A 102 2.45 6.94 12.18
N ILE A 103 2.29 6.40 10.97
CA ILE A 103 2.01 4.97 10.72
C ILE A 103 3.18 4.07 11.13
N SER A 104 4.40 4.60 11.13
CA SER A 104 5.57 3.86 11.59
C SER A 104 5.58 3.55 13.09
N ARG A 105 4.73 4.21 13.91
CA ARG A 105 4.52 3.85 15.32
C ARG A 105 3.39 2.84 15.49
N ASP A 106 2.29 3.03 14.76
CA ASP A 106 1.11 2.16 14.84
C ASP A 106 1.04 1.25 13.63
N HIS A 107 1.93 0.24 13.59
CA HIS A 107 1.92 -0.81 12.55
C HIS A 107 0.57 -1.51 12.40
N LEU A 108 -0.24 -1.48 13.46
CA LEU A 108 -1.61 -1.95 13.51
C LEU A 108 -2.49 -1.30 12.43
N ILE A 109 -2.26 -0.02 12.12
CA ILE A 109 -3.03 0.71 11.11
C ILE A 109 -2.81 0.11 9.71
N MET A 110 -1.56 -0.13 9.29
CA MET A 110 -1.32 -0.80 7.99
C MET A 110 -1.87 -2.22 7.97
N THR A 111 -1.76 -2.94 9.09
CA THR A 111 -2.20 -4.32 9.23
C THR A 111 -3.71 -4.46 9.08
N VAL A 112 -4.48 -3.42 9.43
CA VAL A 112 -5.93 -3.41 9.25
C VAL A 112 -6.32 -2.81 7.90
N ILE A 113 -5.70 -1.71 7.49
CA ILE A 113 -6.13 -0.98 6.28
C ILE A 113 -5.87 -1.76 5.01
N VAL A 114 -4.71 -2.40 4.88
CA VAL A 114 -4.37 -3.12 3.64
C VAL A 114 -5.35 -4.28 3.38
N PRO A 115 -5.66 -5.16 4.34
CA PRO A 115 -6.70 -6.19 4.16
C PRO A 115 -8.09 -5.61 3.89
N VAL A 116 -8.48 -4.53 4.57
CA VAL A 116 -9.78 -3.88 4.32
C VAL A 116 -9.87 -3.40 2.87
N CYS A 117 -8.85 -2.70 2.37
CA CYS A 117 -8.80 -2.28 0.96
C CYS A 117 -8.83 -3.48 -0.01
N ALA A 118 -8.16 -4.58 0.33
CA ALA A 118 -8.16 -5.80 -0.48
C ALA A 118 -9.57 -6.42 -0.55
N ILE A 119 -10.28 -6.50 0.58
CA ILE A 119 -11.66 -7.01 0.66
C ILE A 119 -12.61 -6.12 -0.14
N PHE A 120 -12.54 -4.81 0.03
CA PHE A 120 -13.37 -3.88 -0.76
C PHE A 120 -13.13 -4.04 -2.26
N SER A 121 -11.86 -4.15 -2.68
CA SER A 121 -11.51 -4.34 -4.08
C SER A 121 -11.99 -5.70 -4.62
N PHE A 122 -11.89 -6.77 -3.82
CA PHE A 122 -12.44 -8.08 -4.15
C PHE A 122 -13.94 -8.00 -4.47
N PHE A 123 -14.72 -7.31 -3.63
CA PHE A 123 -16.15 -7.16 -3.87
C PHE A 123 -16.45 -6.34 -5.11
N ILE A 124 -15.75 -5.21 -5.30
CA ILE A 124 -15.92 -4.35 -6.48
C ILE A 124 -15.65 -5.16 -7.76
N VAL A 125 -14.54 -5.89 -7.82
CA VAL A 125 -14.18 -6.72 -8.98
C VAL A 125 -15.21 -7.83 -9.20
N SER A 126 -15.59 -8.56 -8.16
CA SER A 126 -16.53 -9.69 -8.29
C SER A 126 -17.92 -9.23 -8.75
N VAL A 127 -18.43 -8.12 -8.20
CA VAL A 127 -19.71 -7.53 -8.60
C VAL A 127 -19.64 -7.01 -10.04
N SER A 128 -18.58 -6.27 -10.38
CA SER A 128 -18.41 -5.71 -11.73
C SER A 128 -18.37 -6.79 -12.80
N VAL A 129 -17.73 -7.93 -12.52
CA VAL A 129 -17.66 -9.07 -13.45
C VAL A 129 -19.02 -9.76 -13.61
N ASN A 130 -19.78 -9.92 -12.53
CA ASN A 130 -21.11 -10.52 -12.59
C ASN A 130 -22.09 -9.64 -13.38
N ASP A 131 -22.07 -8.33 -13.12
CA ASP A 131 -22.90 -7.36 -13.85
C ASP A 131 -22.54 -7.38 -15.34
N LEU A 132 -21.25 -7.44 -15.64
CA LEU A 132 -20.75 -7.51 -17.02
C LEU A 132 -21.15 -8.81 -17.73
N ASN A 133 -21.02 -9.97 -17.07
CA ASN A 133 -21.42 -11.25 -17.65
C ASN A 133 -22.93 -11.26 -17.97
N SER A 134 -23.73 -10.65 -17.11
CA SER A 134 -25.17 -10.49 -17.29
C SER A 134 -25.49 -9.53 -18.45
N PHE A 135 -24.79 -8.39 -18.52
CA PHE A 135 -24.97 -7.39 -19.57
C PHE A 135 -24.54 -7.90 -20.96
N ALA A 136 -23.40 -8.61 -21.04
CA ALA A 136 -22.85 -9.12 -22.29
C ALA A 136 -23.57 -10.38 -22.81
N GLY A 137 -24.51 -10.96 -22.03
CA GLY A 137 -25.18 -12.21 -22.40
C GLY A 137 -24.22 -13.40 -22.49
N LEU A 138 -23.10 -13.35 -21.75
CA LEU A 138 -22.07 -14.39 -21.72
C LEU A 138 -22.00 -15.05 -20.33
N PRO A 139 -23.10 -15.68 -19.84
CA PRO A 139 -23.10 -16.30 -18.53
C PRO A 139 -22.06 -17.43 -18.45
N GLY A 140 -21.21 -17.38 -17.42
CA GLY A 140 -20.28 -18.47 -17.10
C GLY A 140 -18.94 -18.48 -17.85
N ARG A 141 -18.61 -17.46 -18.65
CA ARG A 141 -17.31 -17.41 -19.36
C ARG A 141 -16.12 -17.26 -18.40
N VAL A 142 -16.31 -16.51 -17.32
CA VAL A 142 -15.31 -16.31 -16.27
C VAL A 142 -16.01 -16.34 -14.92
N ASP A 143 -15.54 -17.20 -14.03
CA ASP A 143 -16.05 -17.25 -12.66
C ASP A 143 -15.57 -16.00 -11.89
N ALA A 144 -16.53 -15.15 -11.52
CA ALA A 144 -16.28 -13.89 -10.82
C ALA A 144 -15.62 -14.09 -9.46
N LEU A 145 -15.93 -15.17 -8.74
CA LEU A 145 -15.32 -15.46 -7.44
C LEU A 145 -13.84 -15.77 -7.59
N PHE A 146 -13.46 -16.61 -8.55
CA PHE A 146 -12.06 -16.92 -8.82
C PHE A 146 -11.28 -15.70 -9.32
N LEU A 147 -11.92 -14.84 -10.12
CA LEU A 147 -11.27 -13.61 -10.59
C LEU A 147 -11.03 -12.62 -9.45
N GLY A 148 -12.04 -12.43 -8.59
CA GLY A 148 -11.90 -11.66 -7.36
C GLY A 148 -10.82 -12.24 -6.46
N LEU A 149 -10.77 -13.56 -6.28
CA LEU A 149 -9.78 -14.22 -5.44
C LEU A 149 -8.35 -14.04 -5.99
N SER A 150 -8.18 -14.15 -7.31
CA SER A 150 -6.89 -13.87 -7.97
C SER A 150 -6.43 -12.43 -7.70
N TYR A 151 -7.34 -11.46 -7.83
CA TYR A 151 -7.08 -10.07 -7.47
C TYR A 151 -6.65 -9.93 -6.00
N PHE A 152 -7.44 -10.51 -5.10
CA PHE A 152 -7.25 -10.42 -3.65
C PHE A 152 -5.90 -10.98 -3.21
N VAL A 153 -5.57 -12.17 -3.70
CA VAL A 153 -4.27 -12.82 -3.42
C VAL A 153 -3.14 -11.97 -4.00
N GLY A 154 -3.26 -11.53 -5.26
CA GLY A 154 -2.27 -10.64 -5.88
C GLY A 154 -2.04 -9.37 -5.07
N PHE A 155 -3.11 -8.74 -4.59
CA PHE A 155 -3.07 -7.52 -3.80
C PHE A 155 -2.43 -7.70 -2.42
N LEU A 156 -2.74 -8.79 -1.72
CA LEU A 156 -2.18 -9.07 -0.40
C LEU A 156 -0.74 -9.57 -0.46
N LEU A 157 -0.33 -10.20 -1.55
CA LEU A 157 0.98 -10.84 -1.66
C LEU A 157 2.15 -9.86 -1.39
N PRO A 158 2.23 -8.66 -1.98
CA PRO A 158 3.24 -7.67 -1.64
C PRO A 158 3.31 -7.36 -0.13
N TYR A 159 2.15 -7.31 0.53
CA TYR A 159 2.05 -6.96 1.95
C TYR A 159 2.51 -8.13 2.84
N ALA A 160 2.09 -9.35 2.51
CA ALA A 160 2.54 -10.56 3.17
C ALA A 160 4.07 -10.72 3.05
N LEU A 161 4.62 -10.50 1.86
CA LEU A 161 6.07 -10.53 1.62
C LEU A 161 6.79 -9.45 2.44
N TYR A 162 6.27 -8.22 2.44
CA TYR A 162 6.81 -7.13 3.24
C TYR A 162 6.85 -7.47 4.74
N LEU A 163 5.79 -8.10 5.26
CA LEU A 163 5.72 -8.53 6.65
C LEU A 163 6.75 -9.64 6.94
N ALA A 164 6.85 -10.65 6.07
CA ALA A 164 7.77 -11.77 6.21
C ALA A 164 9.25 -11.32 6.21
N PHE A 165 9.66 -10.47 5.25
CA PHE A 165 11.04 -9.97 5.17
C PHE A 165 11.41 -9.03 6.32
N ARG A 166 10.42 -8.34 6.91
CA ARG A 166 10.66 -7.42 8.01
C ARG A 166 10.69 -8.12 9.38
N GLY A 167 9.88 -9.15 9.59
CA GLY A 167 9.87 -9.94 10.83
C GLY A 167 11.13 -10.77 11.07
N TRP A 168 11.99 -10.93 10.05
CA TRP A 168 13.28 -11.62 10.13
C TRP A 168 14.41 -10.73 10.69
N LYS A 169 14.19 -9.42 10.89
CA LYS A 169 15.21 -8.48 11.40
C LYS A 169 14.80 -7.88 12.74
#